data_AF-A0A3G9J3A7-F1
#
_entry.id   AF-A0A3G9J3A7-F1
#
_cell.length_a   1.000
_cell.length_b   1.000
_cell.length_c   1.000
_cell.angle_alpha   90.00
_cell.angle_beta   90.00
_cell.angle_gamma   90.00
#
_symmetry.space_group_name_H-M   'P 1'
#
loop_
_entity.id
_entity.type
_entity.pdbx_description
1 polymer ?
#
loop_
_entity_poly.entity_id
_entity_poly.type
_entity_poly.pdbx_seq_one_letter_code
_entity_poly.pdbx_strand_id
1 'polypeptide(L)'
;MTTTSDPRGTRAWRALRDRVVAEEPDCTLRLPGCTRASQTGDHIKPVETHPHLALERTNVRGACTSCNRLRGSIPNESLVLGDPTTHRARALDIFRPLTP
;
A
#
# COMPACT_ATOMS: atom_id res chain seq x y z
N MET A 1 13.05 2.77 25.67
CA MET A 1 12.01 2.62 24.63
C MET A 1 12.52 3.35 23.40
N THR A 2 13.04 2.66 22.40
CA THR A 2 13.50 3.30 21.15
C THR A 2 12.29 3.78 20.39
N THR A 3 12.13 5.10 20.29
CA THR A 3 11.21 5.72 19.34
C THR A 3 11.74 5.42 17.95
N THR A 4 11.29 4.32 17.34
CA THR A 4 11.64 4.01 15.95
C THR A 4 11.08 5.14 15.09
N SER A 5 11.98 6.04 14.67
CA SER A 5 11.63 7.12 13.75
C SER A 5 11.03 6.53 12.49
N ASP A 6 9.94 7.12 12.00
CA ASP A 6 9.24 6.61 10.83
C ASP A 6 10.22 6.50 9.62
N PRO A 7 10.47 5.28 9.13
CA PRO A 7 11.46 5.06 8.08
C PRO A 7 11.02 5.66 6.73
N ARG A 8 9.73 5.97 6.54
CA ARG A 8 9.16 6.49 5.28
C ARG A 8 9.73 7.86 4.86
N GLY A 9 10.33 8.62 5.78
CA GLY A 9 11.01 9.89 5.49
C GLY A 9 12.49 9.76 5.09
N THR A 10 13.08 8.57 5.23
CA THR A 10 14.53 8.36 5.18
C THR A 10 15.07 8.19 3.76
N ARG A 11 16.39 8.40 3.58
CA ARG A 11 17.09 8.06 2.32
C ARG A 11 16.99 6.57 2.00
N ALA A 12 17.07 5.71 3.01
CA ALA A 12 16.96 4.26 2.84
C ALA A 12 15.61 3.86 2.24
N TRP A 13 14.51 4.47 2.71
CA TRP A 13 13.20 4.26 2.11
C TRP A 13 13.12 4.74 0.67
N ARG A 14 13.65 5.92 0.34
CA ARG A 14 13.66 6.41 -1.05
C ARG A 14 14.39 5.44 -1.97
N ALA A 15 15.56 4.95 -1.58
CA ALA A 15 16.31 3.98 -2.36
C ALA A 15 15.55 2.66 -2.56
N LEU A 16 14.93 2.14 -1.50
CA LEU A 16 14.11 0.93 -1.58
C LEU A 16 12.90 1.13 -2.50
N ARG A 17 12.19 2.26 -2.36
CA ARG A 17 11.05 2.62 -3.20
C ARG A 17 11.45 2.68 -4.67
N ASP A 18 12.54 3.36 -4.99
CA ASP A 18 13.00 3.51 -6.37
C ASP A 18 13.39 2.15 -6.98
N ARG A 19 14.03 1.28 -6.18
CA ARG A 19 14.28 -0.12 -6.54
C ARG A 19 13.00 -0.90 -6.81
N VAL A 20 12.01 -0.82 -5.92
CA VAL A 20 10.70 -1.50 -6.07
C VAL A 20 10.01 -1.04 -7.35
N VAL A 21 9.99 0.25 -7.65
CA VAL A 21 9.37 0.80 -8.87
C VAL A 21 10.09 0.31 -10.13
N ALA A 22 11.41 0.18 -10.10
CA ALA A 22 12.18 -0.34 -11.23
C ALA A 22 11.97 -1.85 -11.45
N GLU A 23 11.88 -2.63 -10.38
CA GLU A 23 11.68 -4.09 -10.44
C GLU A 23 10.21 -4.47 -10.73
N GLU A 24 9.26 -3.70 -10.21
CA GLU A 24 7.82 -3.90 -10.34
C GLU A 24 7.18 -2.64 -10.97
N PRO A 25 7.32 -2.43 -12.29
CA PRO A 25 6.83 -1.22 -12.97
C PRO A 25 5.31 -1.14 -13.04
N ASP A 26 4.61 -2.25 -12.78
CA ASP A 26 3.17 -2.36 -12.74
C ASP A 26 2.63 -2.29 -11.31
N CYS A 27 1.56 -1.53 -11.09
CA CYS A 27 0.88 -1.47 -9.81
C CYS A 27 0.22 -2.80 -9.46
N THR A 28 0.68 -3.46 -8.40
CA THR A 28 0.19 -4.76 -7.93
C THR A 28 -1.24 -4.69 -7.38
N LEU A 29 -1.62 -3.55 -6.79
CA LEU A 29 -2.86 -3.39 -6.03
C LEU A 29 -4.14 -3.38 -6.88
N ARG A 30 -4.10 -2.83 -8.10
CA ARG A 30 -5.23 -2.76 -9.06
C ARG A 30 -6.60 -2.34 -8.45
N LEU A 31 -6.59 -1.49 -7.42
CA LEU A 31 -7.79 -0.95 -6.79
C LEU A 31 -8.56 0.01 -7.72
N PRO A 32 -9.83 0.37 -7.41
CA PRO A 32 -10.57 1.35 -8.20
C PRO A 32 -9.81 2.68 -8.32
N GLY A 33 -9.70 3.21 -9.54
CA GLY A 33 -8.90 4.43 -9.80
C GLY A 33 -7.37 4.20 -9.91
N CYS A 34 -6.94 2.96 -10.16
CA CYS A 34 -5.54 2.62 -10.41
C CYS A 34 -5.02 3.22 -11.72
N THR A 35 -3.86 3.88 -11.68
CA THR A 35 -3.17 4.44 -12.86
C THR A 35 -2.29 3.44 -13.61
N ARG A 36 -2.33 2.17 -13.17
CA ARG A 36 -1.57 1.02 -13.66
C ARG A 36 -0.05 1.07 -13.46
N ALA A 37 0.60 2.22 -13.54
CA ALA A 37 2.04 2.36 -13.32
C ALA A 37 2.38 2.36 -11.83
N SER A 38 3.43 1.63 -11.46
CA SER A 38 4.04 1.73 -10.13
C SER A 38 4.76 3.08 -10.00
N GLN A 39 4.50 3.79 -8.92
CA GLN A 39 5.04 5.13 -8.64
C GLN A 39 5.65 5.21 -7.23
N THR A 40 5.33 4.24 -6.38
CA THR A 40 5.75 4.16 -4.99
C THR A 40 5.82 2.70 -4.53
N GLY A 41 6.40 2.48 -3.35
CA GLY A 41 6.30 1.23 -2.61
C GLY A 41 5.09 1.26 -1.67
N ASP A 42 4.38 0.14 -1.62
CA ASP A 42 3.31 -0.16 -0.67
C ASP A 42 3.78 -1.24 0.31
N HIS A 43 3.70 -0.97 1.61
CA HIS A 43 4.08 -1.91 2.66
C HIS A 43 3.02 -3.01 2.80
N ILE A 44 3.37 -4.27 2.50
CA ILE A 44 2.47 -5.42 2.63
C ILE A 44 1.96 -5.54 4.07
N LYS A 45 2.87 -5.49 5.05
CA LYS A 45 2.57 -5.34 6.47
C LYS A 45 2.80 -3.89 6.91
N PRO A 46 1.81 -3.21 7.53
CA PRO A 46 1.92 -1.80 7.89
C PRO A 46 3.09 -1.49 8.83
N VAL A 47 3.70 -0.32 8.66
CA VAL A 47 4.84 0.15 9.48
C VAL A 47 4.42 0.32 10.94
N GLU A 48 3.16 0.70 11.19
CA GLU A 48 2.61 0.92 12.53
C GLU A 48 2.65 -0.35 13.41
N THR A 49 2.48 -1.52 12.79
CA THR A 49 2.48 -2.82 13.49
C THR A 49 3.77 -3.62 13.26
N HIS A 50 4.48 -3.38 12.17
CA HIS A 50 5.69 -4.11 11.79
C HIS A 50 6.84 -3.17 11.39
N PRO A 51 7.30 -2.27 12.30
CA PRO A 51 8.32 -1.28 11.96
C PRO A 51 9.66 -1.92 11.58
N HIS A 52 9.96 -3.10 12.11
CA HIS A 52 11.15 -3.89 11.80
C HIS A 52 11.18 -4.42 10.37
N LEU A 53 10.03 -4.46 9.66
CA LEU A 53 9.94 -4.89 8.26
C LEU A 53 9.87 -3.73 7.27
N ALA A 54 9.97 -2.48 7.75
CA ALA A 54 9.65 -1.32 6.92
C ALA A 54 10.66 -1.07 5.78
N LEU A 55 11.88 -1.60 5.91
CA LEU A 55 12.94 -1.51 4.89
C LEU A 55 13.25 -2.88 4.26
N GLU A 56 12.46 -3.90 4.57
CA GLU A 56 12.62 -5.23 3.97
C GLU A 56 11.97 -5.25 2.59
N ARG A 57 12.75 -5.56 1.55
CA ARG A 57 12.25 -5.60 0.17
C ARG A 57 11.08 -6.56 -0.01
N THR A 58 11.08 -7.68 0.71
CA THR A 58 10.01 -8.68 0.71
C THR A 58 8.70 -8.17 1.32
N ASN A 59 8.74 -7.07 2.08
CA ASN A 59 7.56 -6.45 2.68
C ASN A 59 7.06 -5.22 1.89
N VAL A 60 7.64 -4.93 0.72
CA VAL A 60 7.28 -3.76 -0.09
C VAL A 60 7.00 -4.21 -1.52
N ARG A 61 5.87 -3.78 -2.09
CA ARG A 61 5.48 -4.05 -3.49
C ARG A 61 5.24 -2.78 -4.28
N GLY A 62 5.27 -2.88 -5.60
CA GLY A 62 4.99 -1.77 -6.51
C GLY A 62 3.54 -1.31 -6.46
N ALA A 63 3.30 -0.02 -6.28
CA ALA A 63 1.96 0.55 -6.30
C ALA A 63 1.94 1.93 -6.95
N CYS A 64 0.82 2.27 -7.61
CA CYS A 64 0.57 3.66 -7.93
C CYS A 64 0.22 4.45 -6.66
N THR A 65 0.42 5.76 -6.70
CA THR A 65 0.12 6.64 -5.56
C THR A 65 -1.37 6.57 -5.18
N SER A 66 -2.27 6.44 -6.17
CA SER A 66 -3.71 6.32 -5.94
C SER A 66 -4.05 5.08 -5.11
N CYS A 67 -3.59 3.91 -5.52
CA CYS A 67 -3.82 2.65 -4.81
C CYS A 67 -3.17 2.62 -3.42
N ASN A 68 -1.93 3.09 -3.29
CA ASN A 68 -1.22 3.12 -2.01
C ASN A 68 -1.97 4.00 -0.99
N ARG A 69 -2.40 5.19 -1.41
CA ARG A 69 -3.23 6.07 -0.57
C ARG A 69 -4.56 5.43 -0.20
N LEU A 70 -5.22 4.78 -1.16
CA LEU A 70 -6.52 4.17 -0.96
C LEU A 70 -6.48 2.98 0.01
N ARG A 71 -5.43 2.17 -0.07
CA ARG A 71 -5.18 1.09 0.88
C ARG A 71 -4.86 1.62 2.27
N GLY A 72 -3.97 2.61 2.40
CA GLY A 72 -3.46 3.04 3.69
C GLY A 72 -2.84 1.87 4.47
N SER A 73 -3.23 1.68 5.73
CA SER A 73 -2.77 0.56 6.58
C SER A 73 -3.71 -0.65 6.56
N ILE A 74 -4.68 -0.71 5.62
CA ILE A 74 -5.61 -1.85 5.51
C ILE A 74 -4.81 -3.13 5.18
N PRO A 75 -4.91 -4.19 6.01
CA PRO A 75 -4.24 -5.46 5.75
C PRO A 75 -4.68 -6.08 4.42
N ASN A 76 -3.79 -6.86 3.79
CA ASN A 76 -4.07 -7.45 2.48
C ASN A 76 -5.28 -8.38 2.50
N GLU A 77 -5.44 -9.16 3.56
CA GLU A 77 -6.58 -10.04 3.78
C GLU A 77 -7.92 -9.29 3.74
N SER A 78 -7.93 -8.03 4.17
CA SER A 78 -9.12 -7.17 4.14
C SER A 78 -9.40 -6.59 2.75
N LEU A 79 -8.43 -6.59 1.82
CA LEU A 79 -8.62 -6.12 0.45
C LEU A 79 -9.38 -7.12 -0.44
N VAL A 80 -9.46 -8.39 -0.03
CA VAL A 80 -10.00 -9.51 -0.82
C VAL A 80 -11.53 -9.62 -0.74
N LEU A 81 -12.21 -8.85 0.12
CA LEU A 81 -13.65 -8.97 0.34
C LEU A 81 -14.52 -8.19 -0.68
N GLY A 82 -14.12 -8.20 -1.96
CA GLY A 82 -14.91 -7.67 -3.08
C GLY A 82 -14.87 -8.63 -4.27
N ASP A 83 -16.05 -9.13 -4.63
CA ASP A 83 -16.38 -9.94 -5.82
C ASP A 83 -15.46 -9.74 -7.06
N PRO A 84 -14.91 -10.82 -7.66
CA PRO A 84 -14.02 -10.75 -8.83
C PRO A 84 -14.67 -10.21 -10.11
N THR A 85 -16.00 -10.08 -10.17
CA THR A 85 -16.71 -9.45 -11.30
C THR A 85 -16.96 -7.95 -11.08
N THR A 86 -16.74 -7.45 -9.88
CA THR A 86 -16.93 -6.04 -9.54
C THR A 86 -15.57 -5.42 -9.28
N HIS A 87 -15.14 -4.46 -10.10
CA HIS A 87 -14.00 -3.58 -9.81
C HIS A 87 -14.28 -2.63 -8.61
N ARG A 88 -14.64 -3.18 -7.45
CA ARG A 88 -14.86 -2.46 -6.19
C ARG A 88 -14.45 -3.34 -5.02
N ALA A 89 -13.36 -2.96 -4.35
CA ALA A 89 -13.06 -3.46 -3.01
C ALA A 89 -14.07 -2.84 -2.02
N ARG A 90 -14.97 -3.65 -1.45
CA ARG A 90 -15.96 -3.20 -0.44
C ARG A 90 -15.34 -2.73 0.87
N ALA A 91 -14.05 -2.97 1.08
CA ALA A 91 -13.32 -2.46 2.25
C ALA A 91 -13.31 -0.91 2.35
N LEU A 92 -13.62 -0.20 1.26
CA LEU A 92 -13.72 1.25 1.22
C LEU A 92 -15.13 1.79 1.54
N ASP A 93 -16.13 0.93 1.69
CA ASP A 93 -17.49 1.34 2.05
C ASP A 93 -17.67 1.51 3.57
N ILE A 94 -16.67 1.17 4.39
CA ILE A 94 -16.72 1.30 5.86
C ILE A 94 -16.83 2.77 6.30
N PHE A 95 -16.37 3.72 5.49
CA PHE A 95 -16.41 5.16 5.78
C PHE A 95 -17.41 5.94 4.93
N ARG A 96 -18.49 5.32 4.43
CA ARG A 96 -19.58 6.10 3.84
C ARG A 96 -20.53 6.55 4.95
N PRO A 97 -20.67 7.87 5.25
CA PRO A 97 -21.75 8.30 6.13
C PRO A 97 -23.07 7.88 5.48
N LEU A 98 -23.95 7.28 6.28
CA LEU A 98 -25.35 7.13 5.95
C LEU A 98 -25.95 8.54 5.90
N THR A 99 -25.87 9.21 4.75
CA THR A 99 -26.75 10.35 4.47
C THR A 99 -28.17 9.83 4.26
N PRO A 100 -29.17 10.58 4.74
CA PRO A 100 -30.45 10.06 5.25
C PRO A 100 -31.31 9.30 4.24
#